data_AF-A0A8T1GSZ7-F1
#
_entry.id   AF-A0A8T1GSZ7-F1
#
_cell.length_a   1.000
_cell.length_b   1.000
_cell.length_c   1.000
_cell.angle_alpha   90.00
_cell.angle_beta   90.00
_cell.angle_gamma   90.00
#
_symmetry.space_group_name_H-M   'P 1'
#
loop_
_entity.id
_entity.type
_entity.pdbx_description
1 polymer ?
#
loop_
_entity_poly.entity_id
_entity_poly.type
_entity_poly.pdbx_seq_one_letter_code
_entity_poly.pdbx_strand_id
1 'polypeptide(L)'
;MRNLANDKYGLSLADNHLPMGSLDQGLDILQIMRNIQIFVARYNYNLNQQFFVERRSDKGSRHLNSINIHSIASSIRTHGMGIMNTTVNFTYQFLTKKFDIFSQFLFDEYIKSYLQREKRWYKKHRDDKEVDNKYPFDRAFQFNKDIRKLGVSDSGKTFLDQFRMLITEIGN
;
A
#
# COMPACT_ATOMS: atom_id res chain seq x y z
N MET A 1 -0.71 14.23 30.36
CA MET A 1 -1.79 15.15 30.78
C MET A 1 -1.82 15.41 32.29
N ARG A 2 -1.55 14.43 33.17
CA ARG A 2 -1.56 14.65 34.63
C ARG A 2 -0.63 15.76 35.12
N ASN A 3 0.63 15.71 34.70
CA ASN A 3 1.60 16.75 35.08
C ASN A 3 1.21 18.13 34.58
N LEU A 4 0.59 18.20 33.40
CA LEU A 4 0.15 19.45 32.79
C LEU A 4 -1.11 20.03 33.49
N ALA A 5 -1.99 19.16 33.98
CA ALA A 5 -3.16 19.56 34.77
C ALA A 5 -2.76 20.04 36.17
N ASN A 6 -1.75 19.42 36.78
CA ASN A 6 -1.20 19.87 38.04
C ASN A 6 -0.45 21.22 37.89
N ASP A 7 0.38 21.34 36.87
CA ASP A 7 1.18 22.55 36.62
C ASP A 7 0.30 23.76 36.23
N LYS A 8 -0.73 23.55 35.41
CA LYS A 8 -1.56 24.65 34.89
C LYS A 8 -2.80 24.96 35.75
N TYR A 9 -3.33 23.98 36.47
CA TYR A 9 -4.60 24.11 37.20
C TYR A 9 -4.52 23.68 38.68
N GLY A 10 -3.36 23.24 39.18
CA GLY A 10 -3.20 22.78 40.57
C GLY A 10 -4.01 21.51 40.89
N LEU A 11 -4.47 20.79 39.87
CA LEU A 11 -5.33 19.63 40.04
C LEU A 11 -4.50 18.36 40.26
N SER A 12 -4.60 17.79 41.46
CA SER A 12 -4.08 16.47 41.78
C SER A 12 -5.07 15.40 41.31
N LEU A 13 -4.79 14.80 40.14
CA LEU A 13 -5.60 13.72 39.59
C LEU A 13 -5.24 12.38 40.27
N ALA A 14 -6.26 11.60 40.62
CA ALA A 14 -6.10 10.25 41.18
C ALA A 14 -5.43 9.28 40.18
N ASP A 15 -4.87 8.18 40.68
CA ASP A 15 -4.29 7.14 39.85
C ASP A 15 -5.38 6.48 39.00
N ASN A 16 -5.31 6.68 37.68
CA ASN A 16 -6.21 6.03 36.75
C ASN A 16 -5.83 4.55 36.64
N HIS A 17 -6.60 3.68 37.30
CA HIS A 17 -6.50 2.23 37.16
C HIS A 17 -7.31 1.68 35.97
N LEU A 18 -7.87 2.58 35.15
CA LEU A 18 -8.53 2.18 33.91
C LEU A 18 -7.47 1.70 32.91
N PRO A 19 -7.69 0.56 32.24
CA PRO A 19 -6.78 0.10 31.20
C PRO A 19 -6.60 1.19 30.17
N MET A 20 -5.34 1.52 29.84
CA MET A 20 -4.99 2.45 28.78
C MET A 20 -5.36 1.85 27.42
N GLY A 21 -6.64 1.89 27.08
CA GLY A 21 -7.17 1.33 25.85
C GLY A 21 -8.60 1.78 25.63
N SER A 22 -8.87 2.35 24.45
CA SER A 22 -10.24 2.43 23.94
C SER A 22 -10.76 1.02 23.70
N LEU A 23 -12.06 0.80 23.91
CA LEU A 23 -12.78 -0.41 23.46
C LEU A 23 -12.60 -0.69 21.96
N ASP A 24 -12.20 0.33 21.19
CA ASP A 24 -11.77 0.21 19.80
C ASP A 24 -10.40 -0.48 19.75
N GLN A 25 -10.44 -1.81 19.70
CA GLN A 25 -9.33 -2.75 19.65
C GLN A 25 -8.68 -2.76 18.25
N GLY A 26 -8.49 -1.56 17.66
CA GLY A 26 -7.84 -1.38 16.37
C GLY A 26 -6.33 -1.62 16.46
N LEU A 27 -5.72 -2.00 15.35
CA LEU A 27 -4.27 -2.16 15.22
C LEU A 27 -3.54 -0.85 15.54
N ASP A 28 -2.55 -0.90 16.41
CA ASP A 28 -1.76 0.27 16.81
C ASP A 28 -0.83 0.73 15.67
N ILE A 29 -0.82 2.04 15.38
CA ILE A 29 0.05 2.67 14.37
C ILE A 29 1.50 2.27 14.55
N LEU A 30 2.03 2.22 15.78
CA LEU A 30 3.42 1.87 16.01
C LEU A 30 3.75 0.44 15.56
N GLN A 31 2.82 -0.49 15.76
CA GLN A 31 2.95 -1.87 15.30
C GLN A 31 2.89 -1.97 13.78
N ILE A 32 2.03 -1.16 13.15
CA ILE A 32 1.93 -1.03 11.69
C ILE A 32 3.26 -0.48 11.14
N MET A 33 3.78 0.62 11.70
CA MET A 33 5.00 1.28 11.22
C MET A 33 6.23 0.38 11.36
N ARG A 34 6.35 -0.37 12.47
CA ARG A 34 7.42 -1.35 12.66
C ARG A 34 7.42 -2.45 11.60
N ASN A 35 6.24 -2.79 11.08
CA ASN A 35 6.03 -3.84 10.08
C ASN A 35 5.42 -3.29 8.78
N ILE A 36 5.82 -2.08 8.38
CA ILE A 36 5.20 -1.37 7.24
C ILE A 36 5.19 -2.21 5.96
N GLN A 37 6.24 -3.01 5.74
CA GLN A 37 6.37 -3.95 4.62
C GLN A 37 5.25 -5.00 4.58
N ILE A 38 4.83 -5.48 5.75
CA ILE A 38 3.75 -6.48 5.86
C ILE A 38 2.41 -5.78 5.64
N PHE A 39 2.24 -4.57 6.19
CA PHE A 39 1.04 -3.77 6.03
C PHE A 39 0.75 -3.47 4.55
N VAL A 40 1.71 -2.87 3.83
CA VAL A 40 1.49 -2.48 2.42
C VAL A 40 1.19 -3.68 1.50
N ALA A 41 1.71 -4.87 1.83
CA ALA A 41 1.52 -6.07 1.03
C ALA A 41 0.20 -6.79 1.35
N ARG A 42 -0.27 -6.72 2.60
CA ARG A 42 -1.47 -7.43 3.07
C ARG A 42 -2.73 -6.60 3.05
N TYR A 43 -2.64 -5.28 3.05
CA TYR A 43 -3.82 -4.40 3.09
C TYR A 43 -4.15 -3.84 1.71
N ASN A 44 -5.41 -3.44 1.53
CA ASN A 44 -5.87 -2.64 0.41
C ASN A 44 -6.56 -1.39 0.94
N TYR A 45 -6.25 -0.25 0.33
CA TYR A 45 -6.96 0.97 0.62
C TYR A 45 -8.30 1.03 -0.11
N ASN A 46 -9.39 1.25 0.65
CA ASN A 46 -10.70 1.57 0.10
C ASN A 46 -10.83 3.10 0.02
N LEU A 47 -10.73 3.64 -1.19
CA LEU A 47 -10.82 5.08 -1.43
C LEU A 47 -12.19 5.66 -1.03
N ASN A 48 -13.28 4.91 -1.21
CA ASN A 48 -14.64 5.41 -0.99
C ASN A 48 -14.94 5.64 0.50
N GLN A 49 -14.46 4.72 1.34
CA GLN A 49 -14.72 4.72 2.78
C GLN A 49 -13.48 5.14 3.59
N GLN A 50 -12.37 5.45 2.91
CA GLN A 50 -11.11 5.96 3.50
C GLN A 50 -10.54 5.08 4.61
N PHE A 51 -10.50 3.78 4.40
CA PHE A 51 -9.96 2.83 5.37
C PHE A 51 -9.20 1.70 4.69
N PHE A 52 -8.29 1.08 5.43
CA PHE A 52 -7.53 -0.08 4.96
C PHE A 52 -8.22 -1.37 5.41
N VAL A 53 -8.25 -2.36 4.52
CA VAL A 53 -8.79 -3.70 4.80
C VAL A 53 -7.75 -4.76 4.48
N GLU A 54 -7.62 -5.73 5.36
CA GLU A 54 -6.76 -6.89 5.14
C GLU A 54 -7.28 -7.77 3.98
N ARG A 55 -6.40 -8.13 3.04
CA ARG A 55 -6.72 -8.93 1.85
C ARG A 55 -7.16 -10.35 2.18
N ARG A 56 -6.55 -10.93 3.22
CA ARG A 56 -6.82 -12.29 3.70
C ARG A 56 -6.63 -12.29 5.20
N SER A 57 -7.57 -12.91 5.91
CA SER A 57 -7.44 -13.10 7.34
C SER A 57 -6.17 -13.87 7.67
N ASP A 58 -5.52 -13.52 8.78
CA ASP A 58 -4.50 -14.37 9.36
C ASP A 58 -5.10 -15.72 9.81
N LYS A 59 -4.23 -16.74 9.90
CA LYS A 59 -4.57 -18.17 10.05
C LYS A 59 -5.67 -18.44 11.09
N GLY A 60 -6.91 -18.61 10.61
CA GLY A 60 -8.05 -19.08 11.40
C GLY A 60 -9.02 -18.02 11.91
N SER A 61 -8.77 -16.73 11.71
CA SER A 61 -9.77 -15.70 12.04
C SER A 61 -10.89 -15.66 10.99
N ARG A 62 -12.13 -15.42 11.45
CA ARG A 62 -13.31 -15.23 10.59
C ARG A 62 -13.52 -13.77 10.19
N HIS A 63 -12.74 -12.86 10.76
CA HIS A 63 -12.87 -11.42 10.57
C HIS A 63 -11.61 -10.86 9.93
N LEU A 64 -11.79 -9.90 9.02
CA LEU A 64 -10.71 -9.15 8.40
C LEU A 64 -10.39 -7.94 9.27
N ASN A 65 -9.10 -7.68 9.47
CA ASN A 65 -8.68 -6.48 10.15
C ASN A 65 -8.94 -5.25 9.27
N SER A 66 -9.43 -4.19 9.89
CA SER A 66 -9.63 -2.89 9.25
C SER A 66 -8.95 -1.79 10.04
N ILE A 67 -8.27 -0.88 9.35
CA ILE A 67 -7.65 0.29 9.98
C ILE A 67 -8.40 1.53 9.48
N ASN A 68 -9.06 2.20 10.41
CA ASN A 68 -9.82 3.41 10.16
C ASN A 68 -9.12 4.63 10.80
N ILE A 69 -9.63 5.82 10.49
CA ILE A 69 -9.08 7.07 11.04
C ILE A 69 -9.25 7.17 12.57
N HIS A 70 -10.24 6.47 13.15
CA HIS A 70 -10.47 6.45 14.58
C HIS A 70 -9.40 5.66 15.33
N SER A 71 -8.96 4.52 14.79
CA SER A 71 -7.84 3.73 15.31
C SER A 71 -6.55 4.55 15.28
N ILE A 72 -6.34 5.33 14.21
CA ILE A 72 -5.21 6.25 14.11
C ILE A 72 -5.29 7.34 15.19
N ALA A 73 -6.45 7.97 15.35
CA ALA A 73 -6.66 8.99 16.38
C ALA A 73 -6.47 8.45 17.81
N SER A 74 -6.88 7.20 18.06
CA SER A 74 -6.69 6.51 19.34
C SER A 74 -5.21 6.25 19.61
N SER A 75 -4.42 5.79 18.63
CA SER A 75 -2.96 5.64 18.77
C SER A 75 -2.27 6.98 19.08
N ILE A 76 -2.67 8.09 18.44
CA ILE A 76 -2.13 9.42 18.74
C ILE A 76 -2.51 9.86 20.18
N ARG A 77 -3.72 9.54 20.63
CA ARG A 77 -4.17 9.86 21.99
C ARG A 77 -3.39 9.07 23.06
N THR A 78 -3.08 7.80 22.78
CA THR A 78 -2.37 6.91 23.70
C THR A 78 -0.88 7.26 23.76
N HIS A 79 -0.22 7.43 22.62
CA HIS A 79 1.23 7.60 22.55
C HIS A 79 1.70 9.05 22.43
N GLY A 80 0.77 9.99 22.21
CA GLY A 80 1.05 11.40 22.03
C GLY A 80 1.58 11.76 20.64
N MET A 81 1.74 13.05 20.37
CA MET A 81 2.15 13.56 19.05
C MET A 81 3.56 13.13 18.64
N GLY A 82 4.39 12.68 19.58
CA GLY A 82 5.78 12.27 19.33
C GLY A 82 5.93 11.12 18.32
N ILE A 83 4.93 10.23 18.21
CA ILE A 83 4.96 9.12 17.25
C ILE A 83 4.85 9.58 15.79
N MET A 84 4.33 10.79 15.55
CA MET A 84 4.12 11.31 14.19
C MET A 84 5.44 11.46 13.43
N ASN A 85 6.46 12.06 14.06
CA ASN A 85 7.77 12.23 13.43
C ASN A 85 8.41 10.89 13.07
N THR A 86 8.32 9.91 13.97
CA THR A 86 8.83 8.56 13.75
C THR A 86 8.08 7.86 12.62
N THR A 87 6.75 7.99 12.57
CA THR A 87 5.88 7.43 11.51
C THR A 87 6.21 8.03 10.15
N VAL A 88 6.35 9.36 10.07
CA VAL A 88 6.74 10.07 8.84
C VAL A 88 8.12 9.62 8.36
N ASN A 89 9.09 9.50 9.27
CA ASN A 89 10.44 9.04 8.93
C ASN A 89 10.45 7.60 8.40
N PHE A 90 9.75 6.67 9.05
CA PHE A 90 9.64 5.29 8.56
C PHE A 90 8.97 5.20 7.19
N THR A 91 7.89 5.97 6.99
CA THR A 91 7.19 6.05 5.70
C THR A 91 8.10 6.60 4.61
N TYR A 92 8.85 7.67 4.89
CA TYR A 92 9.80 8.26 3.95
C TYR A 92 10.90 7.27 3.55
N GLN A 93 11.53 6.60 4.52
CA GLN A 93 12.58 5.61 4.26
C GLN A 93 12.04 4.41 3.46
N PHE A 94 10.82 3.96 3.77
CA PHE A 94 10.14 2.91 3.04
C PHE A 94 9.90 3.32 1.57
N LEU A 95 9.30 4.49 1.36
CA LEU A 95 9.00 5.00 0.02
C LEU A 95 10.27 5.19 -0.80
N THR A 96 11.34 5.74 -0.21
CA THR A 96 12.62 5.94 -0.90
C THR A 96 13.15 4.63 -1.48
N LYS A 97 13.13 3.55 -0.69
CA LYS A 97 13.54 2.21 -1.15
C LYS A 97 12.64 1.67 -2.25
N LYS A 98 11.32 1.84 -2.13
CA LYS A 98 10.36 1.38 -3.16
C LYS A 98 10.48 2.18 -4.46
N PHE A 99 10.74 3.48 -4.36
CA PHE A 99 10.96 4.35 -5.52
C PHE A 99 12.27 4.05 -6.24
N ASP A 100 13.31 3.60 -5.55
CA ASP A 100 14.54 3.12 -6.20
C ASP A 100 14.25 1.89 -7.09
N ILE A 101 13.54 0.88 -6.55
CA ILE A 101 13.11 -0.29 -7.31
C ILE A 101 12.19 0.12 -8.48
N PHE A 102 11.26 1.05 -8.23
CA PHE A 102 10.35 1.56 -9.26
C PHE A 102 11.11 2.27 -10.38
N SER A 103 12.12 3.08 -10.05
CA SER A 103 12.98 3.75 -11.01
C SER A 103 13.75 2.75 -11.85
N GLN A 104 14.40 1.75 -11.22
CA GLN A 104 15.11 0.69 -11.93
C GLN A 104 14.20 -0.04 -12.92
N PHE A 105 12.95 -0.33 -12.54
CA PHE A 105 11.97 -0.93 -13.44
C PHE A 105 11.60 -0.01 -14.62
N LEU A 106 11.45 1.30 -14.40
CA LEU A 106 11.15 2.25 -15.49
C LEU A 106 12.29 2.35 -16.51
N PHE A 107 13.52 2.13 -16.08
CA PHE A 107 14.71 2.12 -16.94
C PHE A 107 14.96 0.77 -17.63
N ASP A 108 14.20 -0.28 -17.28
CA ASP A 108 14.31 -1.59 -17.94
C ASP A 108 13.90 -1.50 -19.42
N GLU A 109 14.90 -1.60 -20.30
CA GLU A 109 14.69 -1.53 -21.74
C GLU A 109 13.94 -2.74 -22.31
N TYR A 110 14.02 -3.91 -21.65
CA TYR A 110 13.37 -5.12 -22.13
C TYR A 110 11.86 -4.92 -22.15
N ILE A 111 11.25 -4.57 -21.01
CA ILE A 111 9.79 -4.38 -20.94
C ILE A 111 9.35 -3.15 -21.75
N LYS A 112 10.12 -2.07 -21.70
CA LYS A 112 9.87 -0.85 -22.45
C LYS A 112 9.81 -1.11 -23.95
N SER A 113 10.68 -1.95 -24.50
CA SER A 113 10.70 -2.27 -25.93
C SER A 113 9.41 -2.97 -26.40
N TYR A 114 8.90 -3.93 -25.64
CA TYR A 114 7.64 -4.63 -25.93
C TYR A 114 6.44 -3.67 -25.87
N LEU A 115 6.36 -2.85 -24.81
CA LEU A 115 5.30 -1.84 -24.67
C LEU A 115 5.34 -0.80 -25.79
N GLN A 116 6.53 -0.34 -26.18
CA GLN A 116 6.68 0.59 -27.29
C GLN A 116 6.25 -0.02 -28.63
N ARG A 117 6.56 -1.30 -28.86
CA ARG A 117 6.13 -2.03 -30.07
C ARG A 117 4.61 -2.06 -30.17
N GLU A 118 3.93 -2.40 -29.07
CA GLU A 118 2.45 -2.41 -29.03
C GLU A 118 1.86 -1.01 -29.18
N LYS A 119 2.43 0.00 -28.53
CA LYS A 119 2.01 1.40 -28.68
C LYS A 119 2.13 1.89 -30.12
N ARG A 120 3.25 1.60 -30.80
CA ARG A 120 3.47 1.98 -32.21
C ARG A 120 2.45 1.31 -33.12
N TRP A 121 2.19 0.01 -32.91
CA TRP A 121 1.21 -0.70 -33.71
C TRP A 121 -0.20 -0.14 -33.51
N TYR A 122 -0.62 0.08 -32.25
CA TYR A 122 -1.94 0.64 -31.95
C TYR A 122 -2.11 2.03 -32.57
N LYS A 123 -1.10 2.91 -32.45
CA LYS A 123 -1.15 4.25 -33.05
C LYS A 123 -1.30 4.21 -34.58
N LYS A 124 -0.72 3.20 -35.25
CA LYS A 124 -0.76 3.08 -36.72
C LYS A 124 -2.10 2.53 -37.24
N HIS A 125 -2.76 1.66 -36.47
CA HIS A 125 -3.97 0.94 -36.92
C HIS A 125 -5.24 1.41 -36.20
N ARG A 126 -5.15 2.45 -35.35
CA ARG A 126 -6.29 2.97 -34.58
C ARG A 126 -7.47 3.39 -35.47
N ASP A 127 -7.16 3.99 -36.61
CA ASP A 127 -8.14 4.55 -37.53
C ASP A 127 -8.61 3.53 -38.58
N ASP A 128 -8.08 2.30 -38.54
CA ASP A 128 -8.50 1.22 -39.42
C ASP A 128 -9.91 0.74 -39.03
N LYS A 129 -10.77 0.56 -40.03
CA LYS A 129 -12.17 0.12 -39.83
C LYS A 129 -12.31 -1.21 -39.08
N GLU A 130 -11.30 -2.07 -39.15
CA GLU A 130 -11.30 -3.37 -38.46
C GLU A 130 -10.97 -3.25 -36.96
N VAL A 131 -10.23 -2.22 -36.57
CA VAL A 131 -9.72 -2.04 -35.21
C VAL A 131 -10.68 -1.17 -34.38
N ASP A 132 -11.40 -0.23 -35.01
CA ASP A 132 -12.47 0.56 -34.38
C ASP A 132 -12.08 1.13 -33.00
N ASN A 133 -10.89 1.76 -32.90
CA ASN A 133 -10.35 2.29 -31.64
C ASN A 133 -10.22 1.26 -30.49
N LYS A 134 -10.24 -0.05 -30.77
CA LYS A 134 -10.11 -1.13 -29.79
C LYS A 134 -8.79 -1.84 -29.97
N TYR A 135 -8.24 -2.37 -28.88
CA TYR A 135 -7.05 -3.21 -28.97
C TYR A 135 -7.46 -4.68 -29.18
N PRO A 136 -7.06 -5.35 -30.28
CA PRO A 136 -7.54 -6.69 -30.58
C PRO A 136 -7.18 -7.73 -29.52
N PHE A 137 -8.12 -8.64 -29.25
CA PHE A 137 -7.95 -9.68 -28.22
C PHE A 137 -6.78 -10.61 -28.51
N ASP A 138 -6.65 -11.12 -29.74
CA ASP A 138 -5.60 -12.08 -30.11
C ASP A 138 -4.19 -11.51 -29.88
N ARG A 139 -4.05 -10.21 -30.16
CA ARG A 139 -2.81 -9.47 -29.92
C ARG A 139 -2.55 -9.28 -28.43
N ALA A 140 -3.57 -8.95 -27.64
CA ALA A 140 -3.44 -8.88 -26.18
C ALA A 140 -3.04 -10.22 -25.56
N PHE A 141 -3.56 -11.33 -26.10
CA PHE A 141 -3.19 -12.66 -25.67
C PHE A 141 -1.75 -13.01 -26.04
N GLN A 142 -1.33 -12.69 -27.27
CA GLN A 142 0.05 -12.89 -27.72
C GLN A 142 1.04 -12.04 -26.91
N PHE A 143 0.69 -10.78 -26.61
CA PHE A 143 1.48 -9.90 -25.75
C PHE A 143 1.68 -10.49 -24.35
N ASN A 144 0.63 -11.01 -23.73
CA ASN A 144 0.75 -11.67 -22.42
C ASN A 144 1.66 -12.91 -22.49
N LYS A 145 1.59 -13.71 -23.56
CA LYS A 145 2.50 -14.85 -23.76
C LYS A 145 3.95 -14.40 -23.91
N ASP A 146 4.19 -13.35 -24.69
CA ASP A 146 5.53 -12.82 -24.93
C ASP A 146 6.14 -12.23 -23.65
N ILE A 147 5.35 -11.53 -22.83
CA ILE A 147 5.81 -11.04 -21.53
C ILE A 147 6.16 -12.17 -20.57
N ARG A 148 5.40 -13.28 -20.57
CA ARG A 148 5.74 -14.45 -19.75
C ARG A 148 7.08 -15.07 -20.13
N LYS A 149 7.53 -14.96 -21.39
CA LYS A 149 8.83 -15.46 -21.83
C LYS A 149 10.01 -14.68 -21.28
N LEU A 150 9.80 -13.40 -20.90
CA LEU A 150 10.86 -12.57 -20.33
C LEU A 150 11.33 -13.08 -18.96
N GLY A 151 10.46 -13.81 -18.26
CA GLY A 151 10.75 -14.42 -16.99
C GLY A 151 9.54 -14.40 -16.08
N VAL A 152 9.45 -15.43 -15.26
CA VAL A 152 8.45 -15.57 -14.22
C VAL A 152 9.19 -15.75 -12.92
N SER A 153 8.79 -15.03 -11.88
CA SER A 153 9.33 -15.24 -10.54
C SER A 153 8.98 -16.65 -10.03
N ASP A 154 9.74 -17.14 -9.05
CA ASP A 154 9.47 -18.39 -8.32
C ASP A 154 8.01 -18.53 -7.84
N SER A 155 7.33 -17.39 -7.65
CA SER A 155 5.92 -17.29 -7.26
C SER A 155 4.90 -17.35 -8.42
N GLY A 156 5.34 -17.59 -9.66
CA GLY A 156 4.49 -17.63 -10.85
C GLY A 156 4.06 -16.25 -11.38
N LYS A 157 4.59 -15.16 -10.83
CA LYS A 157 4.23 -13.78 -11.20
C LYS A 157 5.09 -13.27 -12.35
N THR A 158 4.45 -12.62 -13.32
CA THR A 158 5.16 -11.92 -14.40
C THR A 158 5.80 -10.63 -13.89
N PHE A 159 6.77 -10.10 -14.62
CA PHE A 159 7.36 -8.79 -14.31
C PHE A 159 6.32 -7.67 -14.21
N LEU A 160 5.30 -7.66 -15.09
CA LEU A 160 4.22 -6.68 -15.00
C LEU A 160 3.38 -6.86 -13.73
N ASP A 161 3.17 -8.08 -13.27
CA ASP A 161 2.45 -8.32 -12.02
C ASP A 161 3.25 -7.87 -10.81
N GLN A 162 4.57 -8.08 -10.81
CA GLN A 162 5.46 -7.53 -9.79
C GLN A 162 5.41 -6.00 -9.78
N PHE A 163 5.39 -5.36 -10.96
CA PHE A 163 5.28 -3.91 -11.05
C PHE A 163 3.94 -3.38 -10.54
N ARG A 164 2.83 -4.07 -10.85
CA ARG A 164 1.51 -3.72 -10.29
C ARG A 164 1.49 -3.83 -8.77
N MET A 165 2.11 -4.88 -8.22
CA MET A 165 2.25 -5.02 -6.78
C MET A 165 3.08 -3.88 -6.18
N LEU A 166 4.20 -3.52 -6.81
CA LEU A 166 5.04 -2.42 -6.37
C LEU A 166 4.27 -1.09 -6.33
N ILE A 167 3.52 -0.77 -7.39
CA ILE A 167 2.66 0.42 -7.42
C ILE A 167 1.61 0.37 -6.30
N THR A 168 1.00 -0.79 -6.09
CA THR A 168 0.00 -0.94 -5.03
C THR A 168 0.61 -0.75 -3.64
N GLU A 169 1.82 -1.27 -3.42
CA GLU A 169 2.55 -1.12 -2.16
C GLU A 169 3.08 0.30 -1.91
N ILE A 170 3.32 1.07 -2.98
CA ILE A 170 3.67 2.50 -2.89
C ILE A 170 2.43 3.35 -2.60
N GLY A 171 1.27 2.97 -3.19
CA GLY A 171 0.02 3.70 -3.05
C GLY A 171 -0.73 3.42 -1.74
N ASN A 172 -0.49 2.25 -1.14
CA ASN A 172 -0.94 1.90 0.21
C ASN A 172 -0.10 2.62 1.27
#